data_AF-A0A139AIT5-F1
#
_entry.id   AF-A0A139AIT5-F1
#
_cell.length_a   1.000
_cell.length_b   1.000
_cell.length_c   1.000
_cell.angle_alpha   90.00
_cell.angle_beta   90.00
_cell.angle_gamma   90.00
#
_symmetry.space_group_name_H-M   'P 1'
#
loop_
_entity.id
_entity.type
_entity.pdbx_description
1 polymer ?
#
loop_
_entity_poly.entity_id
_entity_poly.type
_entity_poly.pdbx_seq_one_letter_code
_entity_poly.pdbx_strand_id
1 'polypeptide(L)'
;MSAHGEIPSATPRESHLDATKTPPPVRASSFVNPNFVADMLHSTQERTETNPFATHATPADEDTSAASTSETPIADPSPLLASPGSSQIRLNAIASSVGHPSRGTSANTLGHLLVQNRKWAARMESERPGWFKSLAEQQAPEILWIGCSDSRVPANTITGLSPGEVFVHRNIANVIPHTDFNALSVLQYAVEYLKVKHIIVCGHYGCGGVKAAYENKQLGTIDNWLRHIKDIYESHYEEISSLEDPQARVDFLVELNVAKSVLNVVNTTIVQNAWARGQELCVHGWCYTLSDGHIHDLGLHIDSPRHLSPVFVAFEKSVQRKASRKFSGTLAKMGIGEDLRKRSGGAGRKVGGHGVVEEGMDGVERRTEMS
;
A
#
# COMPACT_ATOMS: atom_id res chain seq x y z
N MET A 1 -72.85 8.08 -10.80
CA MET A 1 -72.48 8.75 -12.08
C MET A 1 -70.99 9.04 -11.97
N SER A 2 -70.10 8.06 -12.16
CA SER A 2 -69.69 7.41 -13.43
C SER A 2 -68.99 8.37 -14.38
N ALA A 3 -67.65 8.32 -14.39
CA ALA A 3 -66.72 8.63 -15.48
C ALA A 3 -65.31 8.30 -14.95
N HIS A 4 -64.76 7.09 -15.09
CA HIS A 4 -64.09 6.55 -16.27
C HIS A 4 -63.15 7.55 -16.96
N GLY A 5 -61.89 7.58 -16.51
CA GLY A 5 -60.75 8.05 -17.29
C GLY A 5 -59.90 6.83 -17.66
N GLU A 6 -59.89 6.48 -18.94
CA GLU A 6 -59.11 5.38 -19.51
C GLU A 6 -57.62 5.71 -19.57
N ILE A 7 -56.80 4.73 -19.21
CA ILE A 7 -55.33 4.74 -19.32
C ILE A 7 -54.98 4.19 -20.72
N PRO A 8 -54.18 4.87 -21.55
CA PRO A 8 -53.68 4.26 -22.77
C PRO A 8 -52.55 3.28 -22.44
N SER A 9 -52.70 2.03 -22.89
CA SER A 9 -51.68 0.98 -22.81
C SER A 9 -50.52 1.29 -23.76
N ALA A 10 -49.34 1.59 -23.22
CA ALA A 10 -48.09 1.58 -23.98
C ALA A 10 -47.49 0.16 -23.92
N THR A 11 -47.40 -0.48 -25.08
CA THR A 11 -46.69 -1.74 -25.27
C THR A 11 -45.19 -1.55 -25.03
N PRO A 12 -44.47 -2.53 -24.43
CA PRO A 12 -43.01 -2.43 -24.29
C PRO A 12 -42.39 -2.67 -25.67
N ARG A 13 -41.68 -1.68 -26.21
CA ARG A 13 -40.72 -1.93 -27.30
C ARG A 13 -39.53 -2.67 -26.71
N GLU A 14 -39.40 -3.96 -27.03
CA GLU A 14 -38.16 -4.70 -26.84
C GLU A 14 -37.06 -4.06 -27.68
N SER A 15 -36.12 -3.39 -27.04
CA SER A 15 -34.85 -3.02 -27.66
C SER A 15 -33.95 -4.26 -27.64
N HIS A 16 -33.83 -4.92 -28.79
CA HIS A 16 -32.80 -5.92 -29.02
C HIS A 16 -31.42 -5.34 -28.69
N LEU A 17 -30.85 -5.78 -27.57
CA LEU A 17 -29.43 -5.61 -27.26
C LEU A 17 -28.66 -6.57 -28.15
N ASP A 18 -28.03 -6.01 -29.18
CA ASP A 18 -27.09 -6.69 -30.06
C ASP A 18 -25.85 -7.13 -29.25
N ALA A 19 -25.81 -8.40 -28.85
CA ALA A 19 -24.76 -9.02 -28.06
C ALA A 19 -23.46 -9.30 -28.85
N THR A 20 -23.28 -8.70 -30.03
CA THR A 20 -22.09 -8.90 -30.88
C THR A 20 -21.13 -7.71 -30.93
N LYS A 21 -21.42 -6.61 -30.24
CA LYS A 21 -20.49 -5.48 -30.15
C LYS A 21 -19.58 -5.64 -28.93
N THR A 22 -18.35 -6.11 -29.19
CA THR A 22 -17.23 -5.93 -28.27
C THR A 22 -17.12 -4.44 -27.91
N PRO A 23 -17.10 -4.06 -26.62
CA PRO A 23 -16.86 -2.67 -26.23
C PRO A 23 -15.51 -2.21 -26.80
N PRO A 24 -15.36 -0.92 -27.14
CA PRO A 24 -14.08 -0.39 -27.58
C PRO A 24 -13.02 -0.61 -26.49
N PRO A 25 -11.73 -0.80 -26.85
CA PRO A 25 -10.67 -1.02 -25.88
C PRO A 25 -10.64 0.15 -24.90
N VAL A 26 -10.80 -0.16 -23.62
CA VAL A 26 -10.64 0.82 -22.55
C VAL A 26 -9.15 1.14 -22.51
N ARG A 27 -8.81 2.40 -22.80
CA ARG A 27 -7.44 2.92 -22.74
C ARG A 27 -6.84 2.50 -21.39
N ALA A 28 -5.65 1.88 -21.40
CA ALA A 28 -4.91 1.49 -20.20
C ALA A 28 -4.96 2.63 -19.16
N SER A 29 -5.54 2.33 -17.99
CA SER A 29 -5.69 3.29 -16.92
C SER A 29 -4.32 3.53 -16.30
N SER A 30 -3.73 4.70 -16.58
CA SER A 30 -2.53 5.13 -15.88
C SER A 30 -2.91 5.55 -14.44
N PHE A 31 -2.07 5.20 -13.48
CA PHE A 31 -2.13 5.69 -12.10
C PHE A 31 -2.02 7.22 -12.03
N VAL A 32 -1.44 7.84 -13.06
CA VAL A 32 -1.23 9.29 -13.12
C VAL A 32 -1.81 9.84 -14.42
N ASN A 33 -2.72 10.81 -14.30
CA ASN A 33 -3.05 11.71 -15.40
C ASN A 33 -1.93 12.76 -15.49
N PRO A 34 -1.24 12.93 -16.65
CA PRO A 34 -0.15 13.89 -16.81
C PRO A 34 -0.51 15.33 -16.43
N ASN A 35 -1.79 15.71 -16.54
CA ASN A 35 -2.26 17.06 -16.24
C ASN A 35 -2.58 17.29 -14.76
N PHE A 36 -2.77 16.23 -13.97
CA PHE A 36 -3.16 16.34 -12.55
C PHE A 36 -2.05 16.93 -11.67
N VAL A 37 -0.78 16.69 -12.03
CA VAL A 37 0.38 17.22 -11.27
C VAL A 37 0.56 18.72 -11.49
N ALA A 38 0.21 19.24 -12.67
CA ALA A 38 0.23 20.68 -12.94
C ALA A 38 -0.84 21.41 -12.11
N ASP A 39 -2.05 20.84 -12.05
CA ASP A 39 -3.16 21.41 -11.28
C ASP A 39 -2.87 21.43 -9.77
N MET A 40 -2.21 20.39 -9.25
CA MET A 40 -1.85 20.30 -7.83
C MET A 40 -0.74 21.29 -7.43
N LEU A 41 0.23 21.55 -8.30
CA LEU A 41 1.30 22.52 -8.06
C LEU A 41 0.79 23.97 -8.19
N HIS A 42 -0.14 24.24 -9.10
CA HIS A 42 -0.76 25.56 -9.24
C HIS A 42 -1.70 25.89 -8.06
N SER A 43 -2.42 24.90 -7.53
CA SER A 43 -3.29 25.06 -6.36
C SER A 43 -2.57 25.55 -5.09
N THR A 44 -1.27 25.28 -4.95
CA THR A 44 -0.47 25.70 -3.78
C THR A 44 0.05 27.14 -3.87
N GLN A 45 0.00 27.77 -5.05
CA GLN A 45 0.50 29.15 -5.24
C GLN A 45 -0.59 30.22 -5.08
N GLU A 46 -1.88 29.88 -5.08
CA GLU A 46 -2.99 30.88 -5.08
C GLU A 46 -3.74 31.03 -3.74
N ARG A 47 -3.23 30.54 -2.61
CA ARG A 47 -3.83 30.81 -1.29
C ARG A 47 -2.98 31.77 -0.46
N THR A 48 -2.97 33.02 -0.89
CA THR A 48 -2.68 34.17 -0.02
C THR A 48 -3.95 35.00 0.14
N GLU A 49 -4.34 35.24 1.40
CA GLU A 49 -5.36 36.20 1.89
C GLU A 49 -6.83 35.80 1.64
N THR A 50 -7.67 35.56 2.65
CA THR A 50 -8.12 36.50 3.69
C THR A 50 -8.70 35.73 4.90
N ASN A 51 -8.32 36.11 6.12
CA ASN A 51 -8.94 35.64 7.37
C ASN A 51 -9.94 36.71 7.86
N PRO A 52 -11.26 36.46 7.89
CA PRO A 52 -12.26 37.47 8.28
C PRO A 52 -12.51 37.56 9.80
N PHE A 53 -11.69 36.96 10.66
CA PHE A 53 -11.89 37.00 12.12
C PHE A 53 -10.70 37.60 12.88
N ALA A 54 -10.34 38.85 12.57
CA ALA A 54 -9.42 39.61 13.43
C ALA A 54 -9.79 41.09 13.45
N THR A 55 -10.70 41.48 14.35
CA THR A 55 -10.84 42.88 14.76
C THR A 55 -11.07 43.00 16.27
N HIS A 56 -10.29 43.93 16.84
CA HIS A 56 -10.43 44.66 18.11
C HIS A 56 -9.94 44.02 19.42
N ALA A 57 -8.74 44.42 19.83
CA ALA A 57 -8.54 45.27 21.02
C ALA A 57 -7.15 45.94 20.99
N THR A 58 -7.12 47.26 21.16
CA THR A 58 -5.92 48.11 21.26
C THR A 58 -5.36 48.14 22.69
N PRO A 59 -4.08 48.55 22.88
CA PRO A 59 -3.33 48.42 24.12
C PRO A 59 -3.31 49.71 24.95
N ALA A 60 -3.04 49.61 26.27
CA ALA A 60 -2.21 50.57 27.03
C ALA A 60 -2.09 50.20 28.54
N ASP A 61 -0.87 50.44 29.03
CA ASP A 61 -0.46 50.92 30.37
C ASP A 61 -0.02 49.98 31.51
N GLU A 62 1.24 50.24 31.87
CA GLU A 62 1.96 49.92 33.10
C GLU A 62 1.26 50.56 34.31
N ASP A 63 1.23 49.88 35.47
CA ASP A 63 1.76 50.49 36.70
C ASP A 63 2.00 49.46 37.82
N THR A 64 2.96 49.82 38.65
CA THR A 64 3.51 49.11 39.81
C THR A 64 2.67 49.34 41.08
N SER A 65 2.61 48.36 42.00
CA SER A 65 2.77 48.59 43.46
C SER A 65 2.61 47.31 44.29
N ALA A 66 3.42 47.26 45.35
CA ALA A 66 3.55 46.20 46.33
C ALA A 66 2.46 46.24 47.41
N ALA A 67 2.11 45.08 47.99
CA ALA A 67 1.88 44.90 49.43
C ALA A 67 1.73 43.42 49.80
N SER A 68 2.21 43.09 50.99
CA SER A 68 2.43 41.79 51.61
C SER A 68 1.22 41.26 52.41
N THR A 69 1.15 39.94 52.65
CA THR A 69 1.29 39.26 53.98
C THR A 69 0.51 37.93 54.12
N SER A 70 1.13 37.03 54.92
CA SER A 70 0.63 35.83 55.64
C SER A 70 0.33 34.55 54.84
N GLU A 71 1.17 33.51 54.88
CA GLU A 71 1.36 32.45 55.93
C GLU A 71 0.09 31.58 56.12
N THR A 72 0.04 30.27 55.81
CA THR A 72 0.81 29.15 56.37
C THR A 72 0.59 27.83 55.56
N PRO A 73 1.45 26.80 55.71
CA PRO A 73 1.51 25.61 54.83
C PRO A 73 0.78 24.37 55.40
N ILE A 74 0.27 23.50 54.51
CA ILE A 74 -0.24 22.16 54.86
C ILE A 74 0.80 21.09 54.49
N ALA A 75 0.96 20.16 55.42
CA ALA A 75 2.09 19.29 55.63
C ALA A 75 2.16 18.04 54.74
N ASP A 76 3.41 17.60 54.58
CA ASP A 76 3.90 16.27 54.22
C ASP A 76 3.37 15.17 55.16
N PRO A 77 3.24 13.92 54.68
CA PRO A 77 3.53 12.79 55.55
C PRO A 77 4.47 11.76 54.92
N SER A 78 5.56 11.49 55.63
CA SER A 78 6.31 10.22 55.66
C SER A 78 6.69 9.92 57.12
N PRO A 79 7.14 8.72 57.52
CA PRO A 79 6.73 7.35 57.18
C PRO A 79 6.38 6.54 58.46
N LEU A 80 5.79 5.34 58.36
CA LEU A 80 5.72 4.39 59.48
C LEU A 80 6.19 2.98 59.07
N LEU A 81 7.12 2.44 59.87
CA LEU A 81 7.79 1.16 59.75
C LEU A 81 6.90 -0.06 60.11
N ALA A 82 7.14 -1.17 59.38
CA ALA A 82 7.26 -2.61 59.74
C ALA A 82 6.55 -3.17 61.01
N SER A 83 6.00 -4.39 61.12
CA SER A 83 6.00 -5.71 60.42
C SER A 83 5.02 -6.64 61.22
N PRO A 84 4.92 -7.97 61.06
CA PRO A 84 4.84 -8.83 59.87
C PRO A 84 3.57 -9.74 59.91
N GLY A 85 3.01 -10.07 58.75
CA GLY A 85 1.90 -11.03 58.62
C GLY A 85 2.14 -11.96 57.44
N SER A 86 2.81 -13.07 57.71
CA SER A 86 3.07 -14.16 56.78
C SER A 86 1.77 -14.74 56.21
N SER A 87 1.64 -14.74 54.89
CA SER A 87 0.72 -15.63 54.18
C SER A 87 1.47 -16.22 52.99
N GLN A 88 2.19 -17.30 53.27
CA GLN A 88 2.76 -18.19 52.28
C GLN A 88 1.63 -18.78 51.44
N ILE A 89 1.55 -18.41 50.17
CA ILE A 89 0.76 -19.15 49.19
C ILE A 89 1.49 -20.47 48.95
N ARG A 90 0.94 -21.57 49.49
CA ARG A 90 1.45 -22.92 49.23
C ARG A 90 1.14 -23.32 47.78
N LEU A 91 2.20 -23.45 46.98
CA LEU A 91 2.18 -24.23 45.74
C LEU A 91 2.14 -25.71 46.11
N ASN A 92 0.96 -26.34 46.03
CA ASN A 92 0.88 -27.79 46.03
C ASN A 92 1.15 -28.32 44.62
N ALA A 93 2.25 -29.04 44.50
CA ALA A 93 2.52 -29.97 43.43
C ALA A 93 1.54 -31.15 43.51
N ILE A 94 0.94 -31.53 42.38
CA ILE A 94 0.42 -32.88 42.17
C ILE A 94 0.87 -33.32 40.78
N ALA A 95 1.81 -34.26 40.76
CA ALA A 95 2.16 -35.02 39.60
C ALA A 95 1.27 -36.28 39.52
N SER A 96 0.91 -36.63 38.28
CA SER A 96 0.62 -37.99 37.80
C SER A 96 -0.67 -38.67 38.28
N SER A 97 -1.70 -38.60 37.45
CA SER A 97 -2.48 -39.80 37.10
C SER A 97 -3.02 -39.68 35.68
N VAL A 98 -2.75 -40.71 34.87
CA VAL A 98 -3.25 -40.86 33.51
C VAL A 98 -4.73 -41.23 33.61
N GLY A 99 -5.60 -40.32 33.16
CA GLY A 99 -7.04 -40.54 33.05
C GLY A 99 -7.61 -39.61 31.98
N HIS A 100 -8.29 -40.19 30.99
CA HIS A 100 -8.96 -39.50 29.90
C HIS A 100 -9.83 -38.33 30.40
N PRO A 101 -9.72 -37.10 29.86
CA PRO A 101 -10.68 -36.06 30.20
C PRO A 101 -11.94 -36.24 29.35
N SER A 102 -13.00 -36.67 30.04
CA SER A 102 -14.39 -36.49 29.63
C SER A 102 -14.66 -35.01 29.31
N ARG A 103 -15.39 -34.75 28.21
CA ARG A 103 -15.94 -33.44 27.86
C ARG A 103 -16.75 -32.87 29.03
N GLY A 104 -16.17 -31.91 29.74
CA GLY A 104 -16.78 -31.16 30.83
C GLY A 104 -16.60 -29.66 30.60
N THR A 105 -17.67 -28.92 30.85
CA THR A 105 -17.96 -27.53 30.49
C THR A 105 -16.91 -26.49 30.95
N SER A 106 -16.26 -25.86 29.94
CA SER A 106 -15.84 -24.45 29.84
C SER A 106 -15.62 -23.65 31.13
N ALA A 107 -14.44 -23.80 31.76
CA ALA A 107 -13.89 -22.85 32.71
C ALA A 107 -12.66 -22.14 32.09
N ASN A 108 -12.83 -20.86 31.72
CA ASN A 108 -11.82 -19.93 31.20
C ASN A 108 -10.87 -20.47 30.10
N THR A 109 -11.43 -20.72 28.91
CA THR A 109 -10.74 -21.24 27.72
C THR A 109 -9.49 -20.45 27.30
N LEU A 110 -9.39 -19.16 27.67
CA LEU A 110 -8.24 -18.29 27.33
C LEU A 110 -7.31 -17.99 28.51
N GLY A 111 -7.58 -18.51 29.72
CA GLY A 111 -6.74 -18.26 30.90
C GLY A 111 -5.27 -18.67 30.71
N HIS A 112 -5.01 -19.67 29.86
CA HIS A 112 -3.67 -20.09 29.49
C HIS A 112 -2.84 -18.96 28.81
N LEU A 113 -3.46 -18.05 28.06
CA LEU A 113 -2.77 -16.92 27.42
C LEU A 113 -2.24 -15.92 28.45
N LEU A 114 -2.99 -15.67 29.54
CA LEU A 114 -2.53 -14.82 30.64
C LEU A 114 -1.34 -15.44 31.37
N VAL A 115 -1.35 -16.77 31.54
CA VAL A 115 -0.21 -17.50 32.10
C VAL A 115 1.00 -17.42 31.15
N GLN A 116 0.80 -17.58 29.84
CA GLN A 116 1.85 -17.42 28.85
C GLN A 116 2.44 -16.00 28.84
N ASN A 117 1.60 -14.97 28.93
CA ASN A 117 2.05 -13.58 29.02
C ASN A 117 2.92 -13.34 30.27
N ARG A 118 2.51 -13.81 31.46
CA ARG A 118 3.33 -13.68 32.68
C ARG A 118 4.68 -14.38 32.54
N LYS A 119 4.70 -15.57 31.95
CA LYS A 119 5.95 -16.31 31.66
C LYS A 119 6.83 -15.54 30.67
N TRP A 120 6.24 -14.99 29.62
CA TRP A 120 6.94 -14.17 28.64
C TRP A 120 7.53 -12.91 29.28
N ALA A 121 6.75 -12.17 30.07
CA ALA A 121 7.22 -10.95 30.73
C ALA A 121 8.35 -11.23 31.72
N ALA A 122 8.23 -12.27 32.56
CA ALA A 122 9.28 -12.67 33.48
C ALA A 122 10.58 -13.05 32.76
N ARG A 123 10.47 -13.76 31.62
CA ARG A 123 11.63 -14.10 30.78
C ARG A 123 12.27 -12.84 30.18
N MET A 124 11.46 -11.94 29.59
CA MET A 124 11.95 -10.70 29.00
C MET A 124 12.71 -9.84 30.03
N GLU A 125 12.17 -9.71 31.24
CA GLU A 125 12.83 -8.94 32.30
C GLU A 125 14.12 -9.62 32.81
N SER A 126 14.18 -10.95 32.80
CA SER A 126 15.41 -11.69 33.15
C SER A 126 16.50 -11.59 32.09
N GLU A 127 16.12 -11.59 30.80
CA GLU A 127 17.04 -11.50 29.67
C GLU A 127 17.45 -10.04 29.40
N ARG A 128 16.57 -9.09 29.70
CA ARG A 128 16.75 -7.65 29.48
C ARG A 128 16.19 -6.86 30.68
N PRO A 129 16.92 -6.74 31.79
CA PRO A 129 16.47 -6.00 32.96
C PRO A 129 16.14 -4.54 32.63
N GLY A 130 15.00 -4.04 33.12
CA GLY A 130 14.50 -2.69 32.87
C GLY A 130 13.79 -2.50 31.54
N TRP A 131 13.64 -3.54 30.70
CA TRP A 131 13.11 -3.41 29.35
C TRP A 131 11.68 -2.85 29.31
N PHE A 132 10.80 -3.29 30.21
CA PHE A 132 9.43 -2.74 30.25
C PHE A 132 9.39 -1.28 30.73
N LYS A 133 10.32 -0.89 31.60
CA LYS A 133 10.43 0.50 32.06
C LYS A 133 10.87 1.41 30.91
N SER A 134 11.93 1.02 30.18
CA SER A 134 12.36 1.75 28.98
C SER A 134 11.29 1.79 27.91
N LEU A 135 10.57 0.68 27.70
CA LEU A 135 9.49 0.61 26.72
C LEU A 135 8.33 1.53 27.08
N ALA A 136 7.98 1.64 28.37
CA ALA A 136 6.92 2.54 28.84
C ALA A 136 7.27 4.03 28.66
N GLU A 137 8.55 4.38 28.67
CA GLU A 137 9.06 5.73 28.47
C GLU A 137 9.21 6.09 26.97
N GLN A 138 9.17 5.10 26.05
CA GLN A 138 9.39 5.29 24.63
C GLN A 138 8.07 5.40 23.84
N GLN A 139 7.78 6.57 23.29
CA GLN A 139 6.67 6.81 22.35
C GLN A 139 7.06 7.74 21.19
N ALA A 140 8.07 7.35 20.41
CA ALA A 140 8.48 8.08 19.22
C ALA A 140 8.86 7.12 18.08
N PRO A 141 7.90 6.34 17.54
CA PRO A 141 8.16 5.52 16.37
C PRO A 141 8.52 6.42 15.18
N GLU A 142 9.54 6.04 14.40
CA GLU A 142 9.87 6.77 13.17
C GLU A 142 9.08 6.27 11.96
N ILE A 143 8.38 5.13 12.10
CA ILE A 143 7.72 4.40 11.02
C ILE A 143 6.24 4.19 11.35
N LEU A 144 5.36 4.57 10.41
CA LEU A 144 4.00 4.05 10.31
C LEU A 144 3.97 2.86 9.35
N TRP A 145 3.50 1.71 9.80
CA TRP A 145 3.26 0.52 8.99
C TRP A 145 1.76 0.32 8.75
N ILE A 146 1.36 0.34 7.48
CA ILE A 146 0.02 0.00 7.03
C ILE A 146 0.07 -1.38 6.37
N GLY A 147 -0.52 -2.38 7.04
CA GLY A 147 -0.44 -3.78 6.60
C GLY A 147 -1.79 -4.50 6.55
N CYS A 148 -1.76 -5.74 6.05
CA CYS A 148 -2.93 -6.60 6.02
C CYS A 148 -3.26 -7.15 7.42
N SER A 149 -4.55 -7.38 7.72
CA SER A 149 -5.01 -8.09 8.91
C SER A 149 -4.61 -9.58 8.96
N ASP A 150 -4.02 -10.13 7.89
CA ASP A 150 -3.51 -11.51 7.85
C ASP A 150 -2.50 -11.77 8.98
N SER A 151 -2.81 -12.72 9.87
CA SER A 151 -2.04 -12.97 11.08
C SER A 151 -0.58 -13.41 10.86
N ARG A 152 -0.22 -13.78 9.63
CA ARG A 152 1.14 -14.21 9.27
C ARG A 152 2.08 -13.03 8.99
N VAL A 153 1.58 -11.79 9.03
CA VAL A 153 2.35 -10.58 8.67
C VAL A 153 2.46 -9.57 9.83
N PRO A 154 3.06 -9.94 10.99
CA PRO A 154 3.34 -8.99 12.07
C PRO A 154 4.55 -8.10 11.73
N ALA A 155 4.32 -6.79 11.63
CA ALA A 155 5.31 -5.80 11.21
C ALA A 155 6.65 -5.93 11.96
N ASN A 156 6.61 -5.81 13.30
CA ASN A 156 7.77 -5.85 14.18
C ASN A 156 8.61 -7.13 14.00
N THR A 157 7.96 -8.29 13.84
CA THR A 157 8.68 -9.55 13.65
C THR A 157 9.38 -9.62 12.31
N ILE A 158 8.73 -9.15 11.25
CA ILE A 158 9.26 -9.24 9.89
C ILE A 158 10.39 -8.23 9.67
N THR A 159 10.28 -7.04 10.27
CA THR A 159 11.31 -6.00 10.16
C THR A 159 12.42 -6.12 11.21
N GLY A 160 12.26 -7.01 12.20
CA GLY A 160 13.20 -7.14 13.32
C GLY A 160 13.17 -5.97 14.30
N LEU A 161 12.15 -5.12 14.23
CA LEU A 161 11.98 -3.95 15.09
C LEU A 161 11.33 -4.31 16.43
N SER A 162 11.77 -3.63 17.49
CA SER A 162 11.24 -3.75 18.83
C SER A 162 9.84 -3.13 18.93
N PRO A 163 9.02 -3.58 19.90
CA PRO A 163 7.82 -2.84 20.30
C PRO A 163 8.13 -1.36 20.54
N GLY A 164 7.26 -0.46 20.08
CA GLY A 164 7.45 0.99 20.22
C GLY A 164 8.21 1.67 19.06
N GLU A 165 8.92 0.91 18.21
CA GLU A 165 9.67 1.47 17.06
C GLU A 165 8.82 1.62 15.79
N VAL A 166 7.68 0.93 15.73
CA VAL A 166 6.73 0.98 14.60
C VAL A 166 5.32 1.25 15.12
N PHE A 167 4.66 2.26 14.54
CA PHE A 167 3.24 2.51 14.72
C PHE A 167 2.46 1.74 13.65
N VAL A 168 1.40 1.01 14.01
CA VAL A 168 0.82 -0.01 13.12
C VAL A 168 -0.66 0.24 12.87
N HIS A 169 -1.05 0.26 11.59
CA HIS A 169 -2.43 0.11 11.14
C HIS A 169 -2.62 -1.21 10.40
N ARG A 170 -3.76 -1.87 10.60
CA ARG A 170 -4.09 -3.11 9.88
C ARG A 170 -5.55 -3.15 9.47
N ASN A 171 -5.78 -3.44 8.20
CA ASN A 171 -7.10 -3.78 7.67
C ASN A 171 -6.98 -4.91 6.63
N ILE A 172 -8.11 -5.41 6.12
CA ILE A 172 -8.10 -6.49 5.14
C ILE A 172 -7.46 -5.97 3.85
N ALA A 173 -6.37 -6.62 3.42
CA ALA A 173 -5.64 -6.30 2.21
C ALA A 173 -5.07 -4.87 2.14
N ASN A 174 -4.74 -4.26 3.30
CA ASN A 174 -3.95 -3.02 3.39
C ASN A 174 -4.46 -1.88 2.49
N VAL A 175 -5.78 -1.78 2.34
CA VAL A 175 -6.45 -0.80 1.47
C VAL A 175 -6.55 0.53 2.23
N ILE A 176 -6.32 1.64 1.53
CA ILE A 176 -6.53 2.99 2.10
C ILE A 176 -7.54 3.75 1.24
N PRO A 177 -8.84 3.66 1.54
CA PRO A 177 -9.86 4.48 0.89
C PRO A 177 -9.73 5.96 1.29
N HIS A 178 -10.07 6.88 0.39
CA HIS A 178 -10.00 8.33 0.66
C HIS A 178 -10.93 8.82 1.79
N THR A 179 -11.89 8.01 2.21
CA THR A 179 -12.91 8.35 3.20
C THR A 179 -12.92 7.41 4.41
N ASP A 180 -11.93 6.52 4.53
CA ASP A 180 -11.82 5.65 5.70
C ASP A 180 -11.24 6.43 6.89
N PHE A 181 -12.13 7.01 7.70
CA PHE A 181 -11.72 7.75 8.91
C PHE A 181 -10.92 6.91 9.90
N ASN A 182 -11.03 5.58 9.89
CA ASN A 182 -10.18 4.72 10.71
C ASN A 182 -8.72 4.87 10.26
N ALA A 183 -8.41 4.52 9.01
CA ALA A 183 -7.06 4.67 8.45
C ALA A 183 -6.55 6.11 8.48
N LEU A 184 -7.40 7.09 8.14
CA LEU A 184 -7.01 8.51 8.10
C LEU A 184 -6.70 9.07 9.48
N SER A 185 -7.42 8.66 10.53
CA SER A 185 -7.12 9.09 11.91
C SER A 185 -5.77 8.56 12.38
N VAL A 186 -5.43 7.30 12.06
CA VAL A 186 -4.13 6.69 12.37
C VAL A 186 -3.01 7.40 11.60
N LEU A 187 -3.24 7.68 10.31
CA LEU A 187 -2.30 8.41 9.47
C LEU A 187 -2.04 9.83 9.99
N GLN A 188 -3.10 10.57 10.33
CA GLN A 188 -2.99 11.92 10.88
C GLN A 188 -2.23 11.90 12.20
N TYR A 189 -2.56 10.98 13.11
CA TYR A 189 -1.87 10.87 14.39
C TYR A 189 -0.38 10.59 14.20
N ALA A 190 -0.04 9.62 13.33
CA ALA A 190 1.35 9.28 13.04
C ALA A 190 2.14 10.48 12.48
N VAL A 191 1.57 11.19 11.50
CA VAL A 191 2.26 12.28 10.80
C VAL A 191 2.31 13.55 11.64
N GLU A 192 1.21 13.93 12.28
CA GLU A 192 1.09 15.23 12.95
C GLU A 192 1.49 15.20 14.42
N TYR A 193 1.28 14.09 15.13
CA TYR A 193 1.58 13.99 16.57
C TYR A 193 2.87 13.22 16.82
N LEU A 194 3.01 12.01 16.25
CA LEU A 194 4.21 11.19 16.43
C LEU A 194 5.39 11.65 15.56
N LYS A 195 5.12 12.47 14.54
CA LYS A 195 6.13 12.98 13.59
C LYS A 195 6.95 11.85 12.94
N VAL A 196 6.28 10.77 12.55
CA VAL A 196 6.94 9.67 11.80
C VAL A 196 7.63 10.23 10.56
N LYS A 197 8.77 9.66 10.20
CA LYS A 197 9.55 10.00 9.00
C LYS A 197 9.19 9.12 7.81
N HIS A 198 8.69 7.92 8.09
CA HIS A 198 8.39 6.93 7.06
C HIS A 198 6.98 6.37 7.22
N ILE A 199 6.26 6.26 6.10
CA ILE A 199 5.02 5.50 6.00
C ILE A 199 5.26 4.36 5.04
N ILE A 200 5.02 3.13 5.47
CA ILE A 200 5.18 1.94 4.65
C ILE A 200 3.79 1.33 4.44
N VAL A 201 3.35 1.26 3.19
CA VAL A 201 2.21 0.43 2.81
C VAL A 201 2.78 -0.92 2.38
N CYS A 202 2.52 -1.95 3.18
CA CYS A 202 3.04 -3.30 2.93
C CYS A 202 1.90 -4.27 2.57
N GLY A 203 1.90 -4.70 1.32
CA GLY A 203 1.12 -5.84 0.86
C GLY A 203 1.83 -7.15 1.17
N HIS A 204 1.17 -8.27 0.87
CA HIS A 204 1.83 -9.57 0.94
C HIS A 204 1.30 -10.53 -0.11
N TYR A 205 2.18 -11.33 -0.70
CA TYR A 205 1.80 -12.36 -1.64
C TYR A 205 0.99 -13.47 -0.94
N GLY A 206 0.03 -14.05 -1.66
CA GLY A 206 -0.94 -14.98 -1.07
C GLY A 206 -1.97 -14.33 -0.15
N CYS A 207 -2.23 -13.02 -0.29
CA CYS A 207 -3.26 -12.31 0.46
C CYS A 207 -4.67 -12.86 0.17
N GLY A 208 -5.34 -13.35 1.22
CA GLY A 208 -6.69 -13.90 1.13
C GLY A 208 -7.73 -12.87 0.65
N GLY A 209 -7.62 -11.60 1.08
CA GLY A 209 -8.52 -10.53 0.66
C GLY A 209 -8.38 -10.19 -0.83
N VAL A 210 -7.14 -10.03 -1.32
CA VAL A 210 -6.88 -9.78 -2.75
C VAL A 210 -7.33 -10.97 -3.60
N LYS A 211 -7.04 -12.21 -3.15
CA LYS A 211 -7.49 -13.42 -3.84
C LYS A 211 -9.02 -13.50 -3.91
N ALA A 212 -9.72 -13.19 -2.82
CA ALA A 212 -11.17 -13.17 -2.79
C ALA A 212 -11.76 -12.12 -3.75
N ALA A 213 -11.14 -10.93 -3.83
CA ALA A 213 -11.51 -9.90 -4.79
C ALA A 213 -11.32 -10.37 -6.24
N TYR A 214 -10.18 -10.99 -6.54
CA TYR A 214 -9.84 -11.54 -7.86
C TYR A 214 -10.79 -12.65 -8.32
N GLU A 215 -11.10 -13.61 -7.43
CA GLU A 215 -12.03 -14.71 -7.72
C GLU A 215 -13.49 -14.25 -7.82
N ASN A 216 -13.77 -12.96 -7.53
CA ASN A 216 -15.08 -12.34 -7.54
C ASN A 216 -16.16 -13.15 -6.77
N LYS A 217 -15.78 -13.75 -5.64
CA LYS A 217 -16.69 -14.48 -4.77
C LYS A 217 -17.62 -13.49 -4.04
N GLN A 218 -18.83 -13.95 -3.73
CA GLN A 218 -19.76 -13.24 -2.86
C GLN A 218 -19.53 -13.70 -1.41
N LEU A 219 -19.01 -12.81 -0.57
CA LEU A 219 -18.64 -13.05 0.83
C LEU A 219 -19.45 -12.18 1.80
N GLY A 220 -20.43 -11.43 1.31
CA GLY A 220 -21.33 -10.60 2.12
C GLY A 220 -20.78 -9.19 2.33
N THR A 221 -20.88 -8.64 3.54
CA THR A 221 -20.52 -7.23 3.81
C THR A 221 -19.09 -6.88 3.43
N ILE A 222 -18.16 -7.84 3.54
CA ILE A 222 -16.75 -7.67 3.15
C ILE A 222 -16.59 -7.38 1.65
N ASP A 223 -17.54 -7.75 0.80
CA ASP A 223 -17.48 -7.47 -0.64
C ASP A 223 -17.47 -5.97 -0.93
N ASN A 224 -18.14 -5.17 -0.10
CA ASN A 224 -18.11 -3.70 -0.21
C ASN A 224 -16.70 -3.15 0.04
N TRP A 225 -15.98 -3.74 1.01
CA TRP A 225 -14.58 -3.39 1.26
C TRP A 225 -13.67 -3.85 0.11
N LEU A 226 -13.87 -5.09 -0.37
CA LEU A 226 -13.09 -5.65 -1.46
C LEU A 226 -13.38 -4.99 -2.82
N ARG A 227 -14.48 -4.23 -2.94
CA ARG A 227 -14.81 -3.44 -4.15
C ARG A 227 -13.67 -2.49 -4.54
N HIS A 228 -12.97 -1.90 -3.57
CA HIS A 228 -11.79 -1.08 -3.83
C HIS A 228 -10.69 -1.82 -4.61
N ILE A 229 -10.52 -3.12 -4.37
CA ILE A 229 -9.53 -3.96 -5.07
C ILE A 229 -10.10 -4.42 -6.42
N LYS A 230 -11.40 -4.71 -6.47
CA LYS A 230 -12.07 -5.06 -7.73
C LYS A 230 -12.02 -3.89 -8.74
N ASP A 231 -12.08 -2.64 -8.27
CA ASP A 231 -11.93 -1.45 -9.14
C ASP A 231 -10.55 -1.39 -9.79
N ILE A 232 -9.51 -1.78 -9.03
CA ILE A 232 -8.13 -1.89 -9.53
C ILE A 232 -8.05 -3.02 -10.55
N TYR A 233 -8.63 -4.18 -10.25
CA TYR A 233 -8.66 -5.31 -11.18
C TYR A 233 -9.34 -4.94 -12.51
N GLU A 234 -10.50 -4.28 -12.46
CA GLU A 234 -11.23 -3.85 -13.66
C GLU A 234 -10.43 -2.82 -14.48
N SER A 235 -9.73 -1.88 -13.82
CA SER A 235 -8.92 -0.86 -14.49
C SER A 235 -7.64 -1.40 -15.15
N HIS A 236 -7.17 -2.58 -14.71
CA HIS A 236 -5.96 -3.25 -15.21
C HIS A 236 -6.25 -4.65 -15.76
N TYR A 237 -7.48 -4.87 -16.23
CA TYR A 237 -7.95 -6.18 -16.65
C TYR A 237 -7.09 -6.77 -17.77
N GLU A 238 -6.71 -5.97 -18.77
CA GLU A 238 -5.91 -6.42 -19.90
C GLU A 238 -4.51 -6.87 -19.47
N GLU A 239 -3.81 -6.07 -18.67
CA GLU A 239 -2.48 -6.38 -18.17
C GLU A 239 -2.49 -7.62 -17.27
N ILE A 240 -3.47 -7.72 -16.37
CA ILE A 240 -3.60 -8.88 -15.48
C ILE A 240 -3.95 -10.14 -16.30
N SER A 241 -4.88 -10.05 -17.26
CA SER A 241 -5.31 -11.19 -18.07
C SER A 241 -4.24 -11.67 -19.05
N SER A 242 -3.30 -10.81 -19.44
CA SER A 242 -2.16 -11.16 -20.31
C SER A 242 -1.15 -12.12 -19.65
N LEU A 243 -1.14 -12.19 -18.31
CA LEU A 243 -0.31 -13.15 -17.59
C LEU A 243 -0.92 -14.55 -17.68
N GLU A 244 -0.10 -15.57 -17.94
CA GLU A 244 -0.62 -16.94 -18.10
C GLU A 244 -0.83 -17.66 -16.78
N ASP A 245 0.10 -17.48 -15.83
CA ASP A 245 0.06 -18.12 -14.53
C ASP A 245 -1.02 -17.47 -13.64
N PRO A 246 -2.05 -18.22 -13.19
CA PRO A 246 -3.08 -17.69 -12.30
C PRO A 246 -2.53 -17.10 -11.00
N GLN A 247 -1.46 -17.68 -10.44
CA GLN A 247 -0.85 -17.14 -9.22
C GLN A 247 -0.18 -15.79 -9.51
N ALA A 248 0.56 -15.69 -10.61
CA ALA A 248 1.14 -14.43 -11.05
C ALA A 248 0.10 -13.32 -11.27
N ARG A 249 -1.14 -13.64 -11.68
CA ARG A 249 -2.23 -12.66 -11.79
C ARG A 249 -2.62 -12.06 -10.45
N VAL A 250 -2.77 -12.92 -9.44
CA VAL A 250 -3.11 -12.50 -8.07
C VAL A 250 -1.96 -11.73 -7.46
N ASP A 251 -0.72 -12.21 -7.60
CA ASP A 251 0.47 -11.54 -7.10
C ASP A 251 0.64 -10.16 -7.73
N PHE A 252 0.35 -10.04 -9.01
CA PHE A 252 0.37 -8.76 -9.70
C PHE A 252 -0.73 -7.81 -9.19
N LEU A 253 -1.94 -8.31 -8.94
CA LEU A 253 -3.00 -7.51 -8.30
C LEU A 253 -2.62 -7.07 -6.87
N VAL A 254 -1.86 -7.86 -6.12
CA VAL A 254 -1.30 -7.45 -4.82
C VAL A 254 -0.39 -6.23 -4.99
N GLU A 255 0.53 -6.26 -5.95
CA GLU A 255 1.45 -5.13 -6.23
C GLU A 255 0.68 -3.86 -6.65
N LEU A 256 -0.32 -4.01 -7.52
CA LEU A 256 -1.19 -2.89 -7.94
C LEU A 256 -1.99 -2.32 -6.76
N ASN A 257 -2.49 -3.17 -5.86
CA ASN A 257 -3.20 -2.74 -4.66
C ASN A 257 -2.30 -1.94 -3.69
N VAL A 258 -1.04 -2.35 -3.52
CA VAL A 258 -0.05 -1.57 -2.78
C VAL A 258 0.18 -0.22 -3.45
N ALA A 259 0.41 -0.20 -4.77
CA ALA A 259 0.62 1.03 -5.52
C ALA A 259 -0.57 1.99 -5.40
N LYS A 260 -1.81 1.49 -5.51
CA LYS A 260 -3.01 2.31 -5.35
C LYS A 260 -3.15 2.85 -3.92
N SER A 261 -2.85 2.04 -2.91
CA SER A 261 -2.92 2.47 -1.51
C SER A 261 -1.83 3.50 -1.18
N VAL A 262 -0.61 3.35 -1.71
CA VAL A 262 0.44 4.37 -1.66
C VAL A 262 -0.04 5.66 -2.29
N LEU A 263 -0.62 5.60 -3.50
CA LEU A 263 -1.17 6.76 -4.21
C LEU A 263 -2.25 7.46 -3.38
N ASN A 264 -3.11 6.69 -2.71
CA ASN A 264 -4.16 7.27 -1.87
C ASN A 264 -3.58 7.95 -0.62
N VAL A 265 -2.55 7.37 0.03
CA VAL A 265 -1.84 7.96 1.18
C VAL A 265 -1.19 9.28 0.79
N VAL A 266 -0.41 9.30 -0.29
CA VAL A 266 0.29 10.52 -0.73
C VAL A 266 -0.68 11.62 -1.15
N ASN A 267 -1.85 11.28 -1.67
CA ASN A 267 -2.89 12.26 -2.04
C ASN A 267 -3.76 12.73 -0.87
N THR A 268 -3.53 12.25 0.35
CA THR A 268 -4.26 12.78 1.52
C THR A 268 -3.83 14.22 1.81
N THR A 269 -4.77 15.03 2.30
CA THR A 269 -4.47 16.37 2.82
C THR A 269 -3.42 16.31 3.95
N ILE A 270 -3.41 15.24 4.74
CA ILE A 270 -2.45 15.01 5.82
C ILE A 270 -1.01 15.01 5.31
N VAL A 271 -0.72 14.18 4.29
CA VAL A 271 0.63 14.05 3.72
C VAL A 271 0.99 15.28 2.89
N GLN A 272 0.05 15.80 2.08
CA GLN A 272 0.27 17.02 1.29
C GLN A 272 0.60 18.23 2.19
N ASN A 273 -0.14 18.42 3.29
CA ASN A 273 0.12 19.48 4.25
C ASN A 273 1.44 19.26 5.00
N ALA A 274 1.88 18.00 5.19
CA ALA A 274 3.18 17.69 5.79
C ALA A 274 4.34 18.14 4.91
N TRP A 275 4.28 17.82 3.62
CA TRP A 275 5.26 18.30 2.67
C TRP A 275 5.21 19.82 2.48
N ALA A 276 4.02 20.42 2.43
CA ALA A 276 3.87 21.86 2.28
C ALA A 276 4.50 22.66 3.43
N ARG A 277 4.45 22.14 4.66
CA ARG A 277 5.10 22.74 5.84
C ARG A 277 6.57 22.34 6.01
N GLY A 278 7.17 21.65 5.04
CA GLY A 278 8.56 21.22 5.05
C GLY A 278 8.90 20.09 6.02
N GLN A 279 7.91 19.32 6.48
CA GLN A 279 8.15 18.15 7.32
C GLN A 279 8.79 17.03 6.48
N GLU A 280 9.90 16.47 6.97
CA GLU A 280 10.51 15.28 6.38
C GLU A 280 9.56 14.08 6.53
N LEU A 281 9.09 13.55 5.40
CA LEU A 281 8.17 12.42 5.36
C LEU A 281 8.32 11.69 4.02
N CYS A 282 8.51 10.38 4.05
CA CYS A 282 8.56 9.54 2.85
C CYS A 282 7.57 8.39 2.93
N VAL A 283 6.89 8.11 1.81
CA VAL A 283 5.92 7.01 1.65
C VAL A 283 6.50 5.93 0.76
N HIS A 284 6.42 4.69 1.24
CA HIS A 284 7.00 3.49 0.63
C HIS A 284 5.93 2.45 0.28
N GLY A 285 6.10 1.75 -0.84
CA GLY A 285 5.27 0.60 -1.21
C GLY A 285 6.06 -0.70 -1.27
N TRP A 286 5.76 -1.62 -0.36
CA TRP A 286 6.47 -2.91 -0.21
C TRP A 286 5.52 -4.11 -0.35
N CYS A 287 6.07 -5.27 -0.69
CA CYS A 287 5.37 -6.55 -0.67
C CYS A 287 6.18 -7.61 0.10
N TYR A 288 5.53 -8.29 1.05
CA TYR A 288 6.11 -9.39 1.80
C TYR A 288 5.77 -10.76 1.19
N THR A 289 6.76 -11.64 1.08
CA THR A 289 6.58 -13.01 0.60
C THR A 289 6.49 -13.97 1.79
N LEU A 290 5.33 -14.62 1.94
CA LEU A 290 5.08 -15.55 3.05
C LEU A 290 5.94 -16.82 3.00
N SER A 291 6.38 -17.25 1.81
CA SER A 291 7.07 -18.52 1.62
C SER A 291 8.57 -18.49 1.95
N ASP A 292 9.20 -17.31 1.86
CA ASP A 292 10.64 -17.14 2.11
C ASP A 292 10.94 -16.10 3.20
N GLY A 293 9.94 -15.31 3.60
CA GLY A 293 10.10 -14.29 4.63
C GLY A 293 10.79 -13.01 4.17
N HIS A 294 10.85 -12.74 2.86
CA HIS A 294 11.50 -11.54 2.33
C HIS A 294 10.51 -10.42 2.01
N ILE A 295 10.95 -9.18 2.27
CA ILE A 295 10.28 -7.97 1.82
C ILE A 295 10.89 -7.56 0.47
N HIS A 296 10.03 -7.23 -0.49
CA HIS A 296 10.38 -6.67 -1.78
C HIS A 296 9.92 -5.22 -1.87
N ASP A 297 10.85 -4.33 -2.18
CA ASP A 297 10.54 -2.95 -2.51
C ASP A 297 9.97 -2.88 -3.94
N LEU A 298 8.83 -2.21 -4.12
CA LEU A 298 8.21 -1.99 -5.44
C LEU A 298 8.80 -0.79 -6.17
N GLY A 299 9.78 -0.10 -5.59
CA GLY A 299 10.38 1.12 -6.11
C GLY A 299 9.46 2.34 -5.95
N LEU A 300 8.48 2.25 -5.05
CA LEU A 300 7.51 3.29 -4.76
C LEU A 300 8.01 4.13 -3.58
N HIS A 301 9.01 4.97 -3.82
CA HIS A 301 9.58 5.87 -2.81
C HIS A 301 9.20 7.32 -3.13
N ILE A 302 8.29 7.91 -2.35
CA ILE A 302 7.77 9.27 -2.57
C ILE A 302 7.95 10.12 -1.32
N ASP A 303 8.80 11.13 -1.40
CA ASP A 303 9.08 12.10 -0.32
C ASP A 303 8.57 13.52 -0.63
N SER A 304 7.99 13.74 -1.80
CA SER A 304 7.46 15.03 -2.22
C SER A 304 6.49 14.91 -3.40
N PRO A 305 5.62 15.91 -3.63
CA PRO A 305 4.70 15.94 -4.77
C PRO A 305 5.40 15.77 -6.14
N ARG A 306 6.63 16.28 -6.26
CA ARG A 306 7.42 16.22 -7.51
C ARG A 306 7.81 14.80 -7.89
N HIS A 307 7.90 13.88 -6.93
CA HIS A 307 8.27 12.49 -7.17
C HIS A 307 7.08 11.63 -7.61
N LEU A 308 5.83 12.08 -7.45
CA LEU A 308 4.64 11.30 -7.78
C LEU A 308 4.64 10.79 -9.22
N SER A 309 4.67 11.69 -10.21
CA SER A 309 4.60 11.30 -11.61
C SER A 309 5.79 10.42 -12.05
N PRO A 310 7.06 10.81 -11.80
CA PRO A 310 8.21 9.98 -12.19
C PRO A 310 8.19 8.58 -11.58
N VAL A 311 7.86 8.45 -10.29
CA VAL A 311 7.84 7.17 -9.58
C VAL A 311 6.73 6.26 -10.11
N PHE A 312 5.51 6.76 -10.27
CA PHE A 312 4.41 5.94 -10.79
C PHE A 312 4.59 5.59 -12.27
N VAL A 313 5.15 6.48 -13.09
CA VAL A 313 5.53 6.15 -14.47
C VAL A 313 6.60 5.06 -14.51
N ALA A 314 7.59 5.10 -13.61
CA ALA A 314 8.61 4.06 -13.51
C ALA A 314 7.99 2.71 -13.05
N PHE A 315 7.07 2.76 -12.07
CA PHE A 315 6.32 1.60 -11.62
C PHE A 315 5.49 0.99 -12.75
N GLU A 316 4.71 1.77 -13.48
CA GLU A 316 3.92 1.32 -14.65
C GLU A 316 4.80 0.67 -15.72
N LYS A 317 5.96 1.26 -16.03
CA LYS A 317 6.92 0.66 -16.96
C LYS A 317 7.50 -0.66 -16.43
N SER A 318 7.71 -0.77 -15.11
CA SER A 318 8.14 -2.02 -14.48
C SER A 318 7.07 -3.11 -14.62
N VAL A 319 5.81 -2.71 -14.44
CA VAL A 319 4.61 -3.53 -14.58
C VAL A 319 4.46 -4.05 -16.01
N GLN A 320 4.51 -3.16 -17.01
CA GLN A 320 4.42 -3.53 -18.43
C GLN A 320 5.55 -4.50 -18.84
N ARG A 321 6.78 -4.28 -18.34
CA ARG A 321 7.90 -5.21 -18.59
C ARG A 321 7.68 -6.60 -17.98
N LYS A 322 7.07 -6.69 -16.79
CA LYS A 322 6.74 -7.98 -16.16
C LYS A 322 5.72 -8.76 -17.00
N ALA A 323 4.70 -8.08 -17.54
CA ALA A 323 3.72 -8.67 -18.46
C ALA A 323 4.39 -9.17 -19.76
N SER A 324 5.21 -8.33 -20.41
CA SER A 324 5.84 -8.68 -21.70
C SER A 324 6.93 -9.77 -21.61
N ARG A 325 7.73 -9.80 -20.53
CA ARG A 325 8.79 -10.82 -20.36
C ARG A 325 8.21 -12.22 -20.12
N LYS A 326 7.09 -12.32 -19.41
CA LYS A 326 6.42 -13.61 -19.19
C LYS A 326 5.76 -14.13 -20.47
N PHE A 327 5.18 -13.27 -21.29
CA PHE A 327 4.66 -13.62 -22.62
C PHE A 327 5.75 -14.14 -23.58
N SER A 328 6.91 -13.48 -23.63
CA SER A 328 8.05 -13.92 -24.46
C SER A 328 8.63 -15.27 -23.99
N GLY A 329 8.67 -15.52 -22.68
CA GLY A 329 9.10 -16.80 -22.11
C GLY A 329 8.20 -17.97 -22.52
N THR A 330 6.90 -17.73 -22.71
CA THR A 330 5.98 -18.77 -23.18
C THR A 330 6.08 -19.01 -24.68
N LEU A 331 6.20 -17.97 -25.52
CA LEU A 331 6.45 -18.16 -26.96
C LEU A 331 7.74 -18.96 -27.21
N ALA A 332 8.78 -18.72 -26.41
CA ALA A 332 10.01 -19.50 -26.45
C ALA A 332 9.80 -20.97 -26.02
N LYS A 333 9.00 -21.22 -24.97
CA LYS A 333 8.65 -22.59 -24.53
C LYS A 333 7.71 -23.34 -25.47
N MET A 334 6.87 -22.63 -26.22
CA MET A 334 5.99 -23.19 -27.25
C MET A 334 6.70 -23.42 -28.59
N GLY A 335 7.99 -23.12 -28.70
CA GLY A 335 8.78 -23.35 -29.92
C GLY A 335 8.43 -22.41 -31.08
N ILE A 336 7.68 -21.33 -30.85
CA ILE A 336 7.18 -20.42 -31.90
C ILE A 336 8.25 -19.36 -32.28
N GLY A 337 9.45 -19.43 -31.69
CA GLY A 337 10.50 -18.42 -31.83
C GLY A 337 11.53 -18.65 -32.95
N GLU A 338 11.48 -19.74 -33.71
CA GLU A 338 12.61 -20.11 -34.58
C GLU A 338 12.20 -20.65 -35.97
N ASP A 339 11.35 -19.93 -36.72
CA ASP A 339 11.11 -20.31 -38.13
C ASP A 339 11.02 -19.14 -39.14
N LEU A 340 11.27 -17.90 -38.71
CA LEU A 340 11.29 -16.73 -39.60
C LEU A 340 12.68 -16.34 -40.11
N ARG A 341 13.76 -17.02 -39.67
CA ARG A 341 15.13 -16.77 -40.19
C ARG A 341 15.63 -17.75 -41.25
N LYS A 342 14.91 -18.85 -41.55
CA LYS A 342 15.34 -19.84 -42.54
C LYS A 342 14.62 -19.75 -43.90
N ARG A 343 13.69 -18.81 -44.09
CA ARG A 343 12.97 -18.63 -45.37
C ARG A 343 13.49 -17.48 -46.27
N SER A 344 14.55 -16.77 -45.88
CA SER A 344 15.18 -15.74 -46.73
C SER A 344 16.55 -16.13 -47.31
N GLY A 345 16.97 -17.39 -47.15
CA GLY A 345 18.23 -17.89 -47.69
C GLY A 345 18.02 -19.00 -48.71
N GLY A 346 17.89 -18.64 -50.00
CA GLY A 346 18.15 -19.58 -51.09
C GLY A 346 17.18 -19.52 -52.27
N ALA A 347 17.52 -18.74 -53.30
CA ALA A 347 17.18 -19.03 -54.70
C ALA A 347 18.00 -18.14 -55.66
N GLY A 348 19.33 -18.32 -55.69
CA GLY A 348 20.19 -17.80 -56.76
C GLY A 348 20.50 -18.91 -57.76
N ARG A 349 19.62 -19.18 -58.73
CA ARG A 349 19.85 -20.14 -59.81
C ARG A 349 20.23 -19.38 -61.08
N LYS A 350 21.48 -19.55 -61.53
CA LYS A 350 21.99 -19.13 -62.84
C LYS A 350 21.20 -19.83 -63.96
N VAL A 351 20.73 -19.07 -64.94
CA VAL A 351 20.56 -19.51 -66.33
C VAL A 351 20.95 -18.33 -67.22
N GLY A 352 21.89 -18.56 -68.14
CA GLY A 352 22.37 -17.56 -69.10
C GLY A 352 21.59 -17.59 -70.42
N GLY A 353 21.81 -16.58 -71.25
CA GLY A 353 21.57 -16.67 -72.70
C GLY A 353 20.93 -15.45 -73.36
N HIS A 354 21.77 -14.72 -74.10
CA HIS A 354 21.53 -14.00 -75.37
C HIS A 354 20.91 -12.59 -75.47
N GLY A 355 21.67 -11.72 -76.17
CA GLY A 355 21.26 -10.54 -76.97
C GLY A 355 21.11 -9.26 -76.16
N VAL A 356 21.60 -8.08 -76.53
CA VAL A 356 21.90 -7.47 -77.84
C VAL A 356 22.97 -6.36 -77.65
N VAL A 357 23.66 -6.05 -78.75
CA VAL A 357 24.79 -5.13 -78.98
C VAL A 357 24.32 -3.68 -79.16
N GLU A 358 25.11 -2.68 -78.71
CA GLU A 358 25.36 -1.33 -79.31
C GLU A 358 26.15 -0.49 -78.27
N GLU A 359 27.46 -0.25 -78.44
CA GLU A 359 28.15 0.84 -79.18
C GLU A 359 28.06 2.26 -78.56
N GLY A 360 29.22 2.94 -78.43
CA GLY A 360 29.39 4.37 -78.12
C GLY A 360 30.43 4.64 -77.02
N MET A 361 31.74 4.66 -77.35
CA MET A 361 32.57 5.83 -77.73
C MET A 361 33.09 6.71 -76.58
N ASP A 362 34.40 6.57 -76.37
CA ASP A 362 35.46 7.58 -76.26
C ASP A 362 35.53 8.64 -75.15
N GLY A 363 36.71 8.61 -74.50
CA GLY A 363 37.52 9.79 -74.19
C GLY A 363 37.43 10.32 -72.75
N VAL A 364 38.46 10.86 -72.10
CA VAL A 364 39.84 11.22 -72.44
C VAL A 364 40.56 11.50 -71.09
N GLU A 365 41.81 11.07 -70.98
CA GLU A 365 42.98 11.61 -70.21
C GLU A 365 42.90 11.98 -68.71
N ARG A 366 43.72 11.32 -67.86
CA ARG A 366 45.08 11.72 -67.36
C ARG A 366 45.08 13.01 -66.53
N ARG A 367 45.32 12.95 -65.20
CA ARG A 367 46.59 12.72 -64.45
C ARG A 367 47.29 14.04 -64.10
N THR A 368 47.38 14.35 -62.79
CA THR A 368 48.48 15.04 -62.06
C THR A 368 48.11 15.00 -60.56
N GLU A 369 48.75 14.15 -59.74
CA GLU A 369 49.89 14.45 -58.84
C GLU A 369 49.60 15.58 -57.82
N MET A 370 49.46 15.30 -56.51
CA MET A 370 50.47 14.94 -55.49
C MET A 370 50.87 16.17 -54.66
N SER A 371 50.40 16.25 -53.42
CA SER A 371 51.02 16.84 -52.21
C SER A 371 50.08 16.69 -51.02
#